data_AF-A0A9X6NRQ3-F1
#
_entry.id   AF-A0A9X6NRQ3-F1
#
_cell.length_a   1.000
_cell.length_b   1.000
_cell.length_c   1.000
_cell.angle_alpha   90.00
_cell.angle_beta   90.00
_cell.angle_gamma   90.00
#
_symmetry.space_group_name_H-M   'P 1'
#
loop_
_entity.id
_entity.type
_entity.pdbx_description
1 polymer ?
#
loop_
_entity_poly.entity_id
_entity_poly.type
_entity_poly.pdbx_seq_one_letter_code
_entity_poly.pdbx_strand_id
1 'polypeptide(L)' 'MGRFLFHIFGAIDEMEREVINERVISDVAAAKARGREGSRKIAHTPKQIEGMTKIPASGETIFFYYIKIIYLGDKIHSY' A
#
# COMPACT_ATOMS: atom_id res chain seq x y z
N MET A 1 -37.04 3.95 26.69
CA MET A 1 -37.40 4.91 25.63
C MET A 1 -36.24 5.33 24.71
N GLY A 2 -34.97 5.01 25.00
CA GLY A 2 -33.85 5.42 24.13
C GLY A 2 -33.59 4.59 22.86
N ARG A 3 -33.95 3.30 22.84
CA ARG A 3 -33.64 2.36 21.74
C ARG A 3 -34.13 2.81 20.36
N PHE A 4 -35.32 3.42 20.28
CA PHE A 4 -35.88 3.87 19.00
C PHE A 4 -35.04 4.97 18.34
N LEU A 5 -34.61 5.96 19.13
CA LEU A 5 -33.78 7.05 18.62
C LEU A 5 -32.40 6.54 18.17
N PHE A 6 -31.82 5.56 18.86
CA PHE A 6 -30.56 4.93 18.41
C PHE A 6 -30.69 4.26 17.04
N HIS A 7 -31.82 3.63 16.74
CA HIS A 7 -32.04 3.02 15.42
C HIS A 7 -32.23 4.06 14.32
N ILE A 8 -32.91 5.18 14.60
CA ILE A 8 -33.05 6.28 13.65
C ILE A 8 -31.68 6.88 13.32
N PHE A 9 -30.90 7.22 14.34
CA PHE A 9 -29.56 7.79 14.11
C PHE A 9 -28.63 6.79 13.42
N GLY A 10 -28.69 5.51 13.78
CA GLY A 10 -27.94 4.47 13.09
C GLY A 10 -28.31 4.37 11.60
N ALA A 11 -29.60 4.44 11.26
CA ALA A 11 -30.04 4.41 9.86
C ALA A 11 -29.59 5.66 9.07
N ILE A 12 -29.53 6.83 9.71
CA ILE A 12 -29.03 8.06 9.09
C ILE A 12 -27.52 7.95 8.84
N ASP A 13 -26.74 7.49 9.83
CA ASP A 13 -25.29 7.30 9.69
C ASP A 13 -24.95 6.31 8.57
N GLU A 14 -25.73 5.24 8.41
CA GLU A 14 -25.60 4.28 7.33
C GLU A 14 -25.83 4.94 5.97
N MET A 15 -26.92 5.71 5.82
CA MET A 15 -27.22 6.46 4.60
C MET A 15 -26.11 7.48 4.25
N GLU A 16 -25.58 8.21 5.24
CA GLU A 16 -24.48 9.16 5.01
C GLU A 16 -23.21 8.44 4.54
N ARG A 17 -22.90 7.28 5.13
CA ARG A 17 -21.77 6.45 4.70
C ARG A 17 -21.93 5.95 3.27
N GLU A 18 -23.14 5.57 2.86
CA GLU A 18 -23.44 5.16 1.49
C GLU A 18 -23.16 6.30 0.50
N VAL A 19 -23.66 7.50 0.76
CA VAL A 19 -23.42 8.68 -0.09
C VAL A 19 -21.93 9.02 -0.21
N ILE A 20 -21.17 8.93 0.90
CA ILE A 20 -19.72 9.15 0.89
C ILE A 20 -19.01 8.08 0.07
N ASN A 21 -19.41 6.81 0.21
CA ASN A 21 -18.81 5.70 -0.54
C ASN A 21 -19.04 5.84 -2.05
N GLU A 22 -20.26 6.18 -2.46
CA GLU A 22 -20.59 6.43 -3.87
C GLU A 22 -19.69 7.52 -4.47
N ARG A 23 -19.50 8.63 -3.74
CA ARG A 23 -18.58 9.70 -4.15
C ARG A 23 -17.14 9.19 -4.25
N VAL A 24 -16.65 8.48 -3.24
CA VAL A 24 -15.27 7.96 -3.24
C VAL A 24 -15.03 7.05 -4.44
N ILE A 25 -15.98 6.18 -4.78
CA ILE A 25 -15.88 5.30 -5.94
C ILE A 25 -15.79 6.11 -7.24
N SER A 26 -16.67 7.09 -7.41
CA SER A 26 -16.66 8.01 -8.56
C SER A 26 -15.33 8.75 -8.68
N ASP A 27 -14.84 9.31 -7.57
CA ASP A 27 -13.61 10.10 -7.56
C ASP A 27 -12.37 9.24 -7.80
N VAL A 28 -12.33 8.02 -7.25
CA VAL A 28 -11.27 7.05 -7.52
C VAL A 28 -11.27 6.64 -8.99
N ALA A 29 -12.44 6.39 -9.59
CA ALA A 29 -12.54 6.08 -11.01
C ALA A 29 -12.04 7.24 -11.87
N ALA A 30 -12.44 8.47 -11.56
CA ALA A 30 -11.96 9.68 -12.24
C ALA A 30 -10.43 9.86 -12.07
N ALA A 31 -9.88 9.58 -10.89
CA ALA A 31 -8.44 9.65 -10.65
C ALA A 31 -7.66 8.58 -11.42
N LYS A 32 -8.19 7.34 -11.51
CA LYS A 32 -7.60 6.27 -12.34
C LYS A 32 -7.61 6.66 -13.82
N ALA A 33 -8.69 7.26 -14.32
CA ALA A 33 -8.76 7.76 -15.71
C ALA A 33 -7.69 8.83 -16.01
N ARG A 34 -7.27 9.60 -14.99
CA ARG A 34 -6.15 10.56 -15.09
C ARG A 34 -4.76 9.92 -14.92
N GLY A 35 -4.67 8.60 -14.78
CA GLY A 35 -3.40 7.88 -14.62
C GLY A 35 -2.90 7.74 -13.18
N ARG A 36 -3.72 7.99 -12.16
CA ARG A 36 -3.33 7.75 -10.76
C ARG A 36 -3.31 6.25 -10.46
N GLU A 37 -2.13 5.72 -10.12
CA GLU A 37 -1.97 4.38 -9.58
C GLU A 37 -2.02 4.43 -8.03
N GLY A 38 -3.17 4.05 -7.46
CA GLY A 38 -3.45 4.15 -6.01
C GLY A 38 -2.90 3.00 -5.15
N SER A 39 -2.07 2.12 -5.73
CA SER A 39 -1.49 0.97 -5.03
C SER A 39 -0.35 1.38 -4.10
N ARG A 40 0.07 0.46 -3.23
CA ARG A 40 1.30 0.63 -2.45
C ARG A 40 2.47 0.66 -3.44
N LYS A 41 3.24 1.75 -3.45
CA LYS A 41 4.45 1.85 -4.25
C LYS A 41 5.44 0.75 -3.84
N ILE A 42 6.03 0.10 -4.83
CA ILE A 42 7.09 -0.90 -4.60
C ILE A 42 8.30 -0.15 -4.04
N ALA A 43 8.75 -0.55 -2.85
CA ALA A 43 9.87 0.10 -2.16
C ALA A 43 11.24 -0.27 -2.75
N HIS A 44 11.33 -1.42 -3.43
CA HIS A 44 12.55 -1.94 -4.01
C HIS A 44 12.50 -1.90 -5.54
N THR A 45 13.64 -1.61 -6.16
CA THR A 45 13.76 -1.73 -7.62
C THR A 45 13.77 -3.21 -8.04
N PRO A 46 13.40 -3.55 -9.29
CA PRO A 46 13.44 -4.94 -9.77
C PRO A 46 14.82 -5.60 -9.59
N LYS A 47 15.90 -4.83 -9.77
CA LYS A 47 17.29 -5.26 -9.56
C LYS A 47 17.57 -5.61 -8.10
N GLN A 48 17.05 -4.82 -7.16
CA GLN A 48 17.17 -5.10 -5.72
C GLN A 48 16.41 -6.38 -5.35
N ILE A 49 15.21 -6.58 -5.91
CA ILE A 49 14.41 -7.80 -5.69
C ILE A 49 15.16 -9.04 -6.21
N GLU A 50 15.71 -8.96 -7.42
CA GLU A 50 16.52 -10.05 -7.99
C GLU A 50 17.74 -10.37 -7.12
N GLY A 51 18.44 -9.34 -6.61
CA GLY A 51 19.53 -9.51 -5.65
C GLY A 51 19.09 -10.24 -4.38
N MET A 52 17.95 -9.87 -3.78
CA MET A 52 17.38 -10.54 -2.60
C MET A 52 17.13 -12.04 -2.84
N THR A 53 16.63 -12.41 -4.03
CA THR A 53 16.32 -13.80 -4.36
C THR A 53 17.54 -14.70 -4.54
N LYS A 54 18.71 -14.12 -4.87
CA LYS A 54 19.97 -14.86 -5.11
C LYS A 54 20.79 -15.11 -3.84
N ILE A 55 20.54 -14.37 -2.77
CA ILE A 55 21.32 -14.39 -1.52
C ILE A 55 21.11 -15.61 -0.60
N PRO A 56 19.96 -16.33 -0.54
CA PRO A 56 19.88 -17.51 0.33
C PRO A 56 20.91 -18.61 -0.04
N ALA A 57 21.57 -18.52 -1.20
CA ALA A 57 22.66 -19.40 -1.61
C ALA A 57 24.07 -18.97 -1.14
N SER A 58 24.30 -17.69 -0.79
CA SER A 58 25.65 -17.15 -0.52
C SER A 58 26.05 -17.10 0.95
N GLY A 59 25.18 -17.51 1.87
CA GLY A 59 25.49 -17.59 3.31
C GLY A 59 25.50 -16.26 4.08
N GLU A 60 25.23 -15.13 3.41
CA GLU A 60 24.94 -13.86 4.09
C GLU A 60 23.53 -13.90 4.70
N THR A 61 23.37 -13.35 5.92
CA THR A 61 22.05 -13.24 6.52
C THR A 61 21.24 -12.12 5.85
N ILE A 62 19.96 -12.41 5.62
CA ILE A 62 19.00 -11.52 4.92
C ILE A 62 18.98 -10.11 5.55
N PHE A 63 19.20 -10.02 6.86
CA PHE A 63 19.19 -8.77 7.62
C PHE A 63 20.28 -7.77 7.21
N PHE A 64 21.53 -8.22 7.06
CA PHE A 64 22.64 -7.32 6.70
C PHE A 64 22.49 -6.79 5.26
N TYR A 65 21.93 -7.60 4.36
CA TYR A 65 21.65 -7.15 3.00
C TYR A 65 20.51 -6.13 2.93
N TYR A 66 19.45 -6.31 3.73
CA TYR A 66 18.36 -5.34 3.81
C TYR A 66 18.86 -3.95 4.26
N ILE A 67 19.75 -3.93 5.26
CA ILE A 67 20.44 -2.70 5.70
C ILE A 67 21.30 -2.14 4.55
N LYS A 68 22.08 -2.98 3.88
CA LYS A 68 22.89 -2.57 2.73
C LYS A 68 22.05 -1.96 1.59
N ILE A 69 20.89 -2.52 1.23
CA ILE A 69 20.00 -1.93 0.22
C ILE A 69 19.46 -0.57 0.68
N ILE A 70 18.92 -0.49 1.90
CA ILE A 70 18.24 0.71 2.40
C ILE A 70 19.22 1.86 2.61
N TYR A 71 20.42 1.56 3.12
CA TYR A 71 21.37 2.59 3.55
C TYR A 71 22.53 2.81 2.58
N LEU A 72 22.88 1.86 1.69
CA LEU A 72 24.02 1.98 0.78
C LEU A 72 23.69 2.08 -0.72
N GLY A 73 22.42 1.97 -1.13
CA GLY A 73 21.89 2.31 -2.47
C GLY A 73 22.78 1.97 -3.68
N ASP A 74 22.42 0.96 -4.48
CA ASP A 74 23.00 0.55 -5.78
C ASP A 74 24.53 0.33 -5.89
N LYS A 75 25.34 0.66 -4.87
CA LYS A 75 26.81 0.50 -4.89
C LYS A 75 27.32 -0.93 -4.66
N ILE A 76 26.45 -1.92 -4.58
CA ILE A 76 26.79 -3.26 -4.05
C ILE A 76 26.86 -4.33 -5.16
N HIS A 77 26.52 -4.00 -6.41
CA HIS A 77 26.55 -4.97 -7.53
C HIS A 77 27.54 -4.58 -8.64
N SER A 78 28.69 -4.02 -8.25
CA SER A 78 29.80 -3.71 -9.18
C SER A 78 30.98 -4.69 -9.09
N TYR A 79 30.80 -5.87 -8.50
CA TYR A 79 31.78 -6.95 -8.50
C TYR A 79 31.11 -8.28 -8.81
#